data_AF-Q58KB8-F1
#
_entry.id   AF-Q58KB8-F1
#
_cell.length_a   1.000
_cell.length_b   1.000
_cell.length_c   1.000
_cell.angle_alpha   90.00
_cell.angle_beta   90.00
_cell.angle_gamma   90.00
#
_symmetry.space_group_name_H-M   'P 1'
#
loop_
_entity.id
_entity.type
_entity.pdbx_description
1 polymer ?
#
loop_
_entity_poly.entity_id
_entity_poly.type
_entity_poly.pdbx_seq_one_letter_code
_entity_poly.pdbx_strand_id
1 'polypeptide(L)'
;MPGLDDRIKDLEDKLKKAKAQKQQIERAEKTRLSKKQRAEETRKKILLGSYYMTKMADEELKKKIISGLDKFLTRNDDRALFGLPELPPPPPPSHLTDQQGSRVPGVTPS
;
A
#
# COMPACT_ATOMS: atom_id res chain seq x y z
N MET A 1 7.51 61.16 -7.20
CA MET A 1 7.49 60.15 -6.12
C MET A 1 6.51 59.08 -6.54
N PRO A 2 6.91 57.79 -6.63
CA PRO A 2 5.94 56.73 -6.90
C PRO A 2 4.82 56.79 -5.86
N GLY A 3 3.59 56.60 -6.32
CA GLY A 3 2.41 56.66 -5.46
C GLY A 3 2.39 55.50 -4.47
N LEU A 4 1.53 55.59 -3.45
CA LEU A 4 1.35 54.51 -2.48
C LEU A 4 0.95 53.20 -3.19
N ASP A 5 0.14 53.29 -4.24
CA ASP A 5 -0.33 52.17 -5.05
C ASP A 5 0.80 51.45 -5.81
N ASP A 6 1.75 52.19 -6.40
CA ASP A 6 2.92 51.60 -7.08
C ASP A 6 3.77 50.80 -6.09
N ARG A 7 3.89 51.30 -4.87
CA ARG A 7 4.66 50.66 -3.81
C ARG A 7 3.96 49.42 -3.25
N ILE A 8 2.63 49.46 -3.15
CA ILE A 8 1.81 48.28 -2.82
C ILE A 8 2.00 47.19 -3.87
N LYS A 9 1.90 47.55 -5.17
CA LYS A 9 2.05 46.61 -6.27
C LYS A 9 3.43 45.95 -6.31
N ASP A 10 4.50 46.73 -6.12
CA ASP A 10 5.87 46.20 -6.06
C ASP A 10 6.06 45.22 -4.87
N LEU A 11 5.44 45.52 -3.71
CA LEU A 11 5.46 44.62 -2.55
C LEU A 11 4.68 43.32 -2.82
N GLU A 12 3.53 43.39 -3.47
CA GLU A 12 2.73 42.22 -3.87
C GLU A 12 3.48 41.32 -4.85
N ASP A 13 4.13 41.91 -5.86
CA ASP A 13 4.93 41.17 -6.84
C ASP A 13 6.14 40.49 -6.18
N LYS A 14 6.82 41.19 -5.27
CA LYS A 14 7.91 40.62 -4.47
C LYS A 14 7.42 39.46 -3.59
N LEU A 15 6.27 39.62 -2.94
CA LEU A 15 5.67 38.58 -2.10
C LEU A 15 5.26 37.36 -2.93
N LYS A 16 4.70 37.56 -4.12
CA LYS A 16 4.36 36.46 -5.04
C LYS A 16 5.60 35.68 -5.48
N LYS A 17 6.67 36.38 -5.88
CA LYS A 17 7.96 35.76 -6.25
C LYS A 17 8.56 34.98 -5.09
N ALA A 18 8.60 35.55 -3.89
CA ALA A 18 9.13 34.89 -2.70
C ALA A 18 8.32 33.62 -2.34
N LYS A 19 6.99 33.67 -2.41
CA LYS A 19 6.13 32.48 -2.19
C LYS A 19 6.39 31.40 -3.23
N ALA A 20 6.54 31.76 -4.51
CA ALA A 20 6.84 30.79 -5.57
C ALA A 20 8.20 30.11 -5.35
N GLN A 21 9.23 30.87 -4.97
CA GLN A 21 10.56 30.34 -4.64
C GLN A 21 10.50 29.40 -3.44
N LYS A 22 9.80 29.79 -2.35
CA LYS A 22 9.61 28.93 -1.18
C LYS A 22 8.95 27.61 -1.54
N GLN A 23 7.86 27.64 -2.32
CA GLN A 23 7.19 26.42 -2.76
C GLN A 23 8.08 25.53 -3.63
N GLN A 24 8.95 26.11 -4.48
CA GLN A 24 9.87 25.35 -5.29
C GLN A 24 10.91 24.61 -4.44
N ILE A 25 11.46 25.29 -3.41
CA ILE A 25 12.43 24.70 -2.47
C ILE A 25 11.76 23.56 -1.69
N GLU A 26 10.57 23.78 -1.12
CA GLU A 26 9.84 22.77 -0.36
C GLU A 26 9.54 21.52 -1.20
N ARG A 27 9.13 21.71 -2.47
CA ARG A 27 8.89 20.59 -3.40
C ARG A 27 10.17 19.82 -3.71
N ALA A 28 11.29 20.52 -3.91
CA ALA A 28 12.59 19.89 -4.17
C ALA A 28 13.07 19.10 -2.95
N GLU A 29 12.95 19.66 -1.75
CA GLU A 29 13.32 19.00 -0.50
C GLU A 29 12.47 17.76 -0.24
N LYS A 30 11.14 17.86 -0.39
CA LYS A 30 10.23 16.72 -0.26
C LYS A 30 10.58 15.60 -1.24
N THR A 31 10.91 15.95 -2.48
CA THR A 31 11.33 14.99 -3.50
C THR A 31 12.65 14.32 -3.12
N ARG A 32 13.64 15.08 -2.64
CA ARG A 32 14.93 14.55 -2.19
C ARG A 32 14.76 13.61 -1.01
N LEU A 33 13.94 13.99 -0.02
CA LEU A 33 13.67 13.18 1.16
C LEU A 33 12.97 11.87 0.78
N SER A 34 11.94 11.94 -0.06
CA SER A 34 11.22 10.74 -0.52
C SER A 34 12.14 9.79 -1.31
N LYS A 35 13.03 10.33 -2.17
CA LYS A 35 14.04 9.52 -2.87
C LYS A 35 14.99 8.83 -1.90
N LYS A 36 15.50 9.56 -0.91
CA LYS A 36 16.39 9.01 0.13
C LYS A 36 15.70 7.90 0.93
N GLN A 37 14.46 8.13 1.38
CA GLN A 37 13.67 7.14 2.11
C GLN A 37 13.45 5.87 1.30
N ARG A 38 13.06 5.98 0.02
CA ARG A 38 12.90 4.80 -0.85
C ARG A 38 14.20 4.03 -1.05
N ALA A 39 15.33 4.74 -1.21
CA ALA A 39 16.63 4.11 -1.34
C ALA A 39 17.03 3.36 -0.05
N GLU A 40 16.81 3.98 1.11
CA GLU A 40 17.07 3.37 2.43
C GLU A 40 16.16 2.16 2.68
N GLU A 41 14.86 2.26 2.39
CA GLU A 41 13.92 1.14 2.50
C GLU A 41 14.27 -0.01 1.57
N THR A 42 14.65 0.29 0.32
CA THR A 42 15.08 -0.72 -0.66
C THR A 42 16.33 -1.43 -0.15
N ARG A 43 17.32 -0.67 0.33
CA ARG A 43 18.54 -1.23 0.91
C ARG A 43 18.24 -2.10 2.13
N LYS A 44 17.34 -1.66 3.02
CA LYS A 44 16.92 -2.42 4.20
C LYS A 44 16.26 -3.75 3.80
N LYS A 45 15.36 -3.74 2.82
CA LYS A 45 14.69 -4.95 2.30
C LYS A 45 15.69 -5.93 1.70
N ILE A 46 16.63 -5.46 0.90
CA ILE A 46 17.69 -6.30 0.29
C ILE A 46 18.57 -6.93 1.37
N LEU A 47 19.07 -6.13 2.33
CA LEU A 47 19.93 -6.62 3.40
C LEU A 47 19.20 -7.66 4.25
N LEU A 48 17.96 -7.38 4.64
CA LEU A 48 17.14 -8.32 5.41
C LEU A 48 16.93 -9.63 4.63
N GLY A 49 16.63 -9.54 3.33
CA GLY A 49 16.52 -10.70 2.44
C GLY A 49 17.81 -11.53 2.41
N SER A 50 18.96 -10.88 2.20
CA SER A 50 20.26 -11.57 2.17
C SER A 50 20.61 -12.26 3.50
N TYR A 51 20.24 -11.62 4.62
CA TYR A 51 20.41 -12.20 5.95
C TYR A 51 19.53 -13.44 6.14
N TYR A 52 18.27 -13.38 5.74
CA TYR A 52 17.38 -14.55 5.80
C TYR A 52 17.86 -15.70 4.92
N MET A 53 18.36 -15.42 3.71
CA MET A 53 18.95 -16.45 2.84
C MET A 53 20.13 -17.15 3.51
N THR A 54 20.96 -16.40 4.25
CA THR A 54 22.05 -16.98 5.05
C THR A 54 21.52 -17.85 6.19
N LYS A 55 20.46 -17.39 6.88
CA LYS A 55 19.82 -18.11 7.98
C LYS A 55 19.10 -19.39 7.56
N MET A 56 18.61 -19.45 6.33
CA MET A 56 17.98 -20.66 5.77
C MET A 56 18.96 -21.81 5.51
N ALA A 57 20.28 -21.60 5.68
CA ALA A 57 21.25 -22.71 5.65
C ALA A 57 21.07 -23.67 6.84
N ASP A 58 20.50 -23.20 7.95
CA ASP A 58 20.07 -24.04 9.07
C ASP A 58 18.65 -24.55 8.81
N GLU A 59 18.47 -25.88 8.78
CA GLU A 59 17.19 -26.51 8.44
C GLU A 59 16.09 -26.27 9.48
N GLU A 60 16.42 -26.12 10.77
CA GLU A 60 15.42 -25.79 11.80
C GLU A 60 14.92 -24.35 11.60
N LEU A 61 15.84 -23.43 11.35
CA LEU A 61 15.52 -22.02 11.13
C LEU A 61 14.79 -21.81 9.80
N LYS A 62 15.18 -22.51 8.74
CA LYS A 62 14.49 -22.52 7.45
C LYS A 62 13.03 -22.92 7.60
N LYS A 63 12.73 -24.00 8.32
CA LYS A 63 11.35 -24.42 8.59
C LYS A 63 10.55 -23.35 9.32
N LYS A 64 11.14 -22.70 10.32
CA LYS A 64 10.50 -21.58 11.04
C LYS A 64 10.20 -20.40 10.11
N ILE A 65 11.14 -20.04 9.24
CA ILE A 65 10.95 -18.94 8.29
C ILE A 65 9.86 -19.28 7.26
N ILE A 66 9.91 -20.47 6.65
CA ILE A 66 8.91 -20.92 5.68
C ILE A 66 7.51 -20.98 6.32
N SER A 67 7.38 -21.46 7.55
CA SER A 67 6.09 -21.44 8.28
C SER A 67 5.60 -20.01 8.56
N GLY A 68 6.51 -19.05 8.78
CA GLY A 68 6.16 -17.64 8.89
C GLY A 68 5.64 -17.07 7.56
N LEU A 69 6.33 -17.38 6.45
CA LEU A 69 5.92 -16.97 5.10
C LEU A 69 4.57 -17.56 4.70
N ASP A 70 4.28 -18.80 5.09
CA ASP A 70 2.99 -19.45 4.88
C ASP A 70 1.81 -18.67 5.48
N LYS A 71 2.02 -18.01 6.62
CA LYS A 71 0.99 -17.20 7.28
C LYS A 71 0.91 -15.77 6.75
N PHE A 72 2.02 -15.26 6.20
CA PHE A 72 2.14 -13.88 5.76
C PHE A 72 1.73 -13.68 4.29
N LEU A 73 2.07 -14.63 3.42
CA LEU A 73 1.82 -14.54 1.98
C LEU A 73 0.38 -14.94 1.65
N THR A 74 -0.34 -14.03 1.00
CA THR A 74 -1.75 -14.21 0.61
C THR A 74 -1.94 -14.48 -0.88
N ARG A 75 -0.95 -14.15 -1.72
CA ARG A 75 -1.00 -14.36 -3.17
C ARG A 75 -0.39 -15.71 -3.54
N ASN A 76 -1.11 -16.50 -4.34
CA ASN A 76 -0.65 -17.82 -4.78
C ASN A 76 0.67 -17.74 -5.58
N ASP A 77 0.83 -16.72 -6.45
CA ASP A 77 2.09 -16.50 -7.20
C ASP A 77 3.31 -16.36 -6.28
N ASP A 78 3.19 -15.56 -5.22
CA ASP A 78 4.28 -15.31 -4.26
C ASP A 78 4.55 -16.56 -3.41
N ARG A 79 3.49 -17.30 -3.04
CA ARG A 79 3.59 -18.56 -2.28
C ARG A 79 4.33 -19.65 -3.07
N ALA A 80 4.08 -19.72 -4.38
CA ALA A 80 4.74 -20.67 -5.27
C ALA A 80 6.27 -20.47 -5.31
N LEU A 81 6.77 -19.23 -5.18
CA LEU A 81 8.22 -18.94 -5.12
C LEU A 81 8.93 -19.63 -3.93
N PHE A 82 8.18 -19.99 -2.89
CA PHE A 82 8.70 -20.66 -1.69
C PHE A 82 8.22 -22.11 -1.57
N GLY A 83 7.59 -22.67 -2.61
CA GLY A 83 7.04 -24.03 -2.61
C GLY A 83 5.87 -24.22 -1.64
N LEU A 84 5.15 -23.14 -1.30
CA LEU A 84 4.00 -23.19 -0.41
C LEU A 84 2.71 -23.55 -1.17
N PRO A 85 1.75 -24.24 -0.53
CA PRO A 85 0.49 -24.60 -1.17
C PRO A 85 -0.36 -23.36 -1.47
N GLU A 86 -1.14 -23.40 -2.53
CA GLU A 86 -2.09 -22.35 -2.86
C GLU A 86 -3.15 -22.17 -1.77
N LEU A 87 -3.57 -20.92 -1.54
CA LEU A 87 -4.72 -20.64 -0.68
C LEU A 87 -6.02 -20.92 -1.46
N PRO A 88 -7.03 -21.50 -0.80
CA PRO A 88 -8.33 -21.71 -1.41
C PRO A 88 -8.94 -20.34 -1.80
N PRO A 89 -9.75 -20.30 -2.88
CA PRO A 89 -10.43 -19.08 -3.26
C PRO A 89 -11.30 -18.57 -2.09
N PRO A 90 -11.44 -17.24 -1.94
CA PRO A 90 -12.29 -16.70 -0.90
C PRO A 90 -13.71 -17.28 -1.03
N PRO A 91 -14.39 -17.57 0.09
CA PRO A 91 -15.74 -18.10 0.04
C PRO A 91 -16.64 -17.15 -0.76
N PRO A 92 -17.60 -17.68 -1.55
CA PRO A 92 -18.53 -16.84 -2.28
C PRO A 92 -19.28 -15.92 -1.30
N PRO A 93 -19.53 -14.66 -1.69
CA PRO A 93 -20.23 -13.71 -0.83
C PRO A 93 -21.56 -14.28 -0.37
N SER A 94 -21.75 -14.36 0.95
CA SER A 94 -22.95 -14.91 1.60
C SER A 94 -24.12 -13.91 1.54
N HIS A 95 -24.57 -13.56 0.35
CA HIS A 95 -25.78 -12.75 0.14
C HIS A 95 -26.61 -13.42 -0.95
N LEU A 96 -27.45 -14.40 -0.57
CA LEU A 96 -28.65 -14.87 -1.28
C LEU A 96 -29.16 -16.16 -0.60
N THR A 97 -29.47 -16.06 0.69
CA THR A 97 -30.29 -17.07 1.37
C THR A 97 -31.35 -16.38 2.22
N ASP A 98 -32.09 -15.48 1.58
CA ASP A 98 -33.39 -15.06 2.08
C ASP A 98 -34.32 -14.93 0.88
N GLN A 99 -35.56 -15.39 1.03
CA GLN A 99 -36.60 -15.54 -0.01
C GLN A 99 -36.64 -16.86 -0.78
N GLN A 100 -36.87 -17.96 -0.06
CA GLN A 100 -37.76 -19.03 -0.55
C GLN A 100 -38.62 -19.52 0.62
N GLY A 101 -39.66 -18.75 0.92
CA GLY A 101 -40.63 -19.03 1.98
C GLY A 101 -41.97 -18.37 1.68
N SER A 102 -42.66 -18.81 0.63
CA SER A 102 -44.13 -18.71 0.49
C SER A 102 -44.61 -19.46 -0.76
N ARG A 103 -44.89 -20.75 -0.61
CA ARG A 103 -45.86 -21.45 -1.46
C ARG A 103 -46.94 -22.01 -0.53
N VAL A 104 -48.00 -21.23 -0.37
CA VAL A 104 -49.24 -21.68 0.29
C VAL A 104 -49.86 -22.84 -0.51
N PRO A 105 -50.26 -23.96 0.12
CA PRO A 105 -50.89 -25.07 -0.59
C PRO A 105 -52.43 -24.95 -0.59
N GLY A 106 -53.02 -25.13 -1.77
CA GLY A 106 -54.27 -25.86 -1.98
C GLY A 106 -55.58 -25.26 -1.46
N VAL A 107 -56.29 -24.51 -2.32
CA VAL A 107 -57.76 -24.43 -2.30
C VAL A 107 -58.29 -25.52 -3.24
N THR A 108 -59.08 -26.44 -2.72
CA THR A 108 -59.92 -27.36 -3.52
C THR A 108 -61.38 -26.91 -3.42
N PRO A 109 -62.09 -26.70 -4.54
CA PRO A 109 -63.54 -26.47 -4.51
C PRO A 109 -64.30 -27.80 -4.53
N SER A 110 -65.32 -27.90 -3.67
CA SER A 110 -66.45 -28.84 -3.77
C SER A 110 -67.74 -28.06 -3.53
#